data_AF-A0A920V940-F1
#
_entry.id   AF-A0A920V940-F1
#
_cell.length_a   1.000
_cell.length_b   1.000
_cell.length_c   1.000
_cell.angle_alpha   90.00
_cell.angle_beta   90.00
_cell.angle_gamma   90.00
#
_symmetry.space_group_name_H-M   'P 1'
#
loop_
_entity.id
_entity.type
_entity.pdbx_description
1 polymer ?
#
loop_
_entity_poly.entity_id
_entity_poly.type
_entity_poly.pdbx_seq_one_letter_code
_entity_poly.pdbx_strand_id
1 'polypeptide(L)' 'MFSHGGWAQKKLDALLDGLHQDAHEGIFRPTLPATARAVFLGTDKTERWTIEEFKTYAKPAFADGHGWTYQ' A
#
# COMPACT_ATOMS: atom_id res chain seq x y z
N MET A 1 14.17 -18.32 25.07
CA MET A 1 13.60 -17.04 24.59
C MET A 1 13.79 -17.01 23.09
N PHE A 2 12.75 -17.26 22.30
CA PHE A 2 12.90 -17.33 20.86
C PHE A 2 12.58 -15.98 20.21
N SER A 3 13.58 -15.36 19.59
CA SER A 3 13.40 -14.21 18.71
C SER A 3 12.91 -14.69 17.34
N HIS A 4 11.63 -15.02 17.23
CA HIS A 4 11.00 -15.39 15.95
C HIS A 4 10.54 -14.16 15.13
N GLY A 5 10.76 -12.94 15.62
CA GLY A 5 10.22 -11.72 14.99
C GLY A 5 11.12 -11.06 13.94
N GLY A 6 12.44 -11.23 14.01
CA GLY A 6 13.38 -10.40 13.25
C GLY A 6 13.33 -10.58 11.73
N TRP A 7 13.06 -11.79 11.24
CA TRP A 7 13.00 -12.07 9.79
C TRP A 7 11.65 -11.74 9.17
N ALA A 8 10.56 -11.94 9.92
CA ALA A 8 9.22 -11.56 9.51
C ALA A 8 9.05 -10.03 9.48
N GLN A 9 9.61 -9.33 10.48
CA GLN A 9 9.59 -7.86 10.53
C GLN A 9 10.33 -7.25 9.33
N LYS A 10 11.56 -7.70 9.04
CA LYS A 10 12.33 -7.20 7.89
C LYS A 10 11.60 -7.38 6.55
N LYS A 11 10.87 -8.49 6.38
CA LYS A 11 10.05 -8.72 5.19
C LYS A 11 8.86 -7.78 5.10
N LEU A 12 8.22 -7.49 6.23
CA LEU A 12 7.12 -6.54 6.31
C LEU A 12 7.61 -5.12 6.03
N ASP A 13 8.74 -4.73 6.61
CA ASP A 13 9.34 -3.40 6.41
C ASP A 13 9.66 -3.20 4.92
N ALA A 14 10.37 -4.15 4.29
CA ALA A 14 10.68 -4.07 2.86
C ALA A 14 9.43 -4.03 1.96
N LEU A 15 8.35 -4.69 2.37
CA LEU A 15 7.06 -4.65 1.67
C LEU A 15 6.43 -3.26 1.74
N LEU A 16 6.42 -2.65 2.92
CA LEU A 16 5.88 -1.32 3.16
C LEU A 16 6.74 -0.24 2.49
N ASP A 17 8.06 -0.36 2.57
CA ASP A 17 9.00 0.56 1.91
C ASP A 17 8.82 0.54 0.39
N GLY A 18 8.67 -0.65 -0.21
CA GLY A 18 8.40 -0.78 -1.65
C GLY A 18 7.06 -0.16 -2.05
N LEU A 19 6.02 -0.29 -1.22
CA LEU A 19 4.73 0.37 -1.44
C LEU A 19 4.84 1.89 -1.40
N HIS A 20 5.57 2.44 -0.43
CA HIS A 20 5.76 3.88 -0.31
C HIS A 20 6.60 4.42 -1.47
N GLN A 21 7.64 3.69 -1.91
CA GLN A 21 8.45 4.07 -3.06
C GLN A 21 7.61 4.12 -4.34
N ASP A 22 6.78 3.09 -4.58
CA ASP A 22 5.87 3.09 -5.73
C ASP A 22 4.91 4.27 -5.70
N ALA A 23 4.36 4.57 -4.51
CA ALA A 23 3.45 5.69 -4.34
C ALA A 23 4.13 7.00 -4.69
N HIS A 24 5.38 7.20 -4.25
CA HIS A 24 6.16 8.40 -4.52
C HIS A 24 6.57 8.53 -6.00
N GLU A 25 6.88 7.41 -6.65
CA GLU A 25 7.22 7.36 -8.08
C GLU A 25 5.99 7.28 -9.00
N GLY A 26 4.78 7.34 -8.43
CA GLY A 26 3.52 7.18 -9.16
C GLY A 26 3.37 5.85 -9.90
N ILE A 27 4.04 4.80 -9.46
CA ILE A 27 3.97 3.48 -10.07
C ILE A 27 2.71 2.75 -9.59
N PHE A 28 1.68 2.76 -10.43
CA PHE A 28 0.44 2.03 -10.15
C PHE A 28 0.56 0.54 -10.57
N ARG A 29 0.92 -0.33 -9.61
CA ARG A 29 1.00 -1.78 -9.86
C ARG A 29 -0.36 -2.46 -9.63
N PRO A 30 -0.84 -3.33 -10.54
CA PRO A 30 -2.04 -4.15 -10.32
C PRO A 30 -1.90 -5.11 -9.13
N THR A 31 -0.66 -5.50 -8.83
CA THR A 31 -0.26 -6.35 -7.71
C THR A 31 0.19 -5.50 -6.53
N LEU A 32 -0.73 -4.71 -5.96
CA LEU A 32 -0.56 -4.27 -4.58
C LEU A 32 -0.43 -5.52 -3.70
N PRO A 33 0.34 -5.49 -2.59
CA PRO A 33 0.39 -6.60 -1.65
C PRO A 33 -1.00 -6.77 -1.04
N ALA A 34 -1.73 -7.69 -1.64
CA ALA A 34 -3.15 -7.86 -1.51
C ALA A 34 -3.37 -9.34 -1.24
N THR A 35 -3.50 -9.70 0.03
CA THR A 35 -4.24 -10.93 0.33
C THR A 35 -5.67 -10.72 -0.15
N ALA A 36 -6.37 -11.75 -0.60
CA ALA A 36 -7.72 -11.62 -1.18
C ALA A 36 -8.76 -10.93 -0.27
N ARG A 37 -8.42 -10.70 1.01
CA ARG A 37 -9.27 -10.07 2.03
C ARG A 37 -8.69 -8.74 2.56
N ALA A 38 -7.66 -8.20 1.92
CA ALA A 38 -7.09 -6.93 2.33
C ALA A 38 -8.13 -5.80 2.21
N VAL A 39 -8.12 -4.91 3.20
CA VAL A 39 -8.93 -3.71 3.26
C VAL A 39 -8.03 -2.52 3.48
N PHE A 40 -8.22 -1.47 2.67
CA PHE A 40 -7.53 -0.21 2.79
C PHE A 40 -8.45 0.78 3.53
N LEU A 41 -7.89 1.48 4.51
CA LEU A 41 -8.60 2.50 5.25
C LEU A 41 -8.03 3.85 4.86
N GLY A 42 -8.91 4.78 4.53
CA GLY A 42 -8.54 6.16 4.28
C GLY A 42 -8.42 6.95 5.58
N THR A 43 -8.34 8.27 5.43
CA THR A 43 -8.22 9.18 6.58
C THR A 43 -9.58 9.53 7.16
N ASP A 44 -10.65 9.44 6.36
CA ASP A 44 -12.02 9.57 6.84
C ASP A 44 -12.56 8.23 7.39
N LYS A 45 -13.45 8.31 8.38
CA LYS A 45 -14.00 7.12 9.08
C LYS A 45 -14.89 6.25 8.18
N THR A 46 -15.39 6.80 7.09
CA THR A 46 -16.22 6.09 6.10
C THR A 46 -15.39 5.49 4.98
N GLU A 47 -14.11 5.87 4.87
CA GLU A 47 -13.20 5.36 3.85
C GLU A 47 -12.70 3.96 4.21
N ARG A 48 -13.36 2.96 3.62
CA ARG A 48 -13.01 1.55 3.72
C ARG A 48 -13.17 0.90 2.36
N TRP A 49 -12.07 0.44 1.78
CA TRP A 49 -12.06 -0.10 0.43
C TRP A 49 -11.52 -1.52 0.39
N THR A 50 -12.18 -2.38 -0.37
CA THR A 50 -11.58 -3.57 -0.94
C THR A 50 -10.44 -3.18 -1.90
N ILE A 51 -9.62 -4.14 -2.31
CA ILE A 51 -8.51 -3.88 -3.24
C ILE A 51 -8.98 -3.25 -4.56
N GLU A 52 -10.09 -3.70 -5.12
CA GLU A 52 -10.60 -3.18 -6.41
C GLU A 52 -11.19 -1.78 -6.27
N GLU A 53 -11.87 -1.50 -5.16
CA GLU A 53 -12.34 -0.15 -4.84
C GLU A 53 -11.16 0.79 -4.60
N PHE A 54 -10.14 0.34 -3.88
CA PHE A 54 -8.93 1.13 -3.62
C PHE A 54 -8.17 1.45 -4.89
N LYS A 55 -8.01 0.47 -5.80
CA LYS A 55 -7.41 0.71 -7.13
C LYS A 55 -8.16 1.79 -7.91
N THR A 56 -9.49 1.77 -7.86
CA THR A 56 -10.34 2.76 -8.53
C THR A 56 -10.15 4.15 -7.92
N TYR A 57 -10.12 4.24 -6.58
CA TYR A 57 -9.86 5.46 -5.84
C TYR A 57 -8.45 6.03 -6.10
N ALA A 58 -7.42 5.19 -6.09
CA ALA A 58 -6.03 5.59 -6.20
C ALA A 58 -5.64 5.99 -7.63
N LYS A 59 -6.22 5.36 -8.66
CA LYS A 59 -5.87 5.60 -10.08
C LYS A 59 -5.77 7.09 -10.48
N PRO A 60 -6.71 7.99 -10.15
CA PRO A 60 -6.57 9.41 -10.49
C PRO A 60 -5.37 10.09 -9.79
N ALA A 61 -5.04 9.71 -8.55
CA ALA A 61 -3.90 10.29 -7.83
C ALA A 61 -2.55 9.87 -8.44
N PHE A 62 -2.50 8.75 -9.15
CA PHE A 62 -1.29 8.24 -9.81
C PHE A 62 -1.22 8.65 -11.30
N ALA A 63 -2.22 9.37 -11.82
CA ALA A 63 -2.36 9.63 -13.25
C ALA A 63 -1.25 10.54 -13.83
N ASP A 64 -0.59 11.32 -12.98
CA ASP A 64 0.51 12.24 -13.35
C ASP A 64 1.90 11.65 -13.13
N GLY A 65 2.00 10.40 -12.64
CA GLY A 65 3.27 9.74 -12.36
C GLY A 65 3.91 10.15 -11.02
N HIS A 66 3.16 10.74 -10.09
CA HIS A 66 3.70 11.14 -8.77
C HIS A 66 2.97 10.53 -7.55
N GLY A 67 1.73 10.05 -7.71
CA GLY A 67 1.01 9.32 -6.66
C GLY A 67 0.93 10.08 -5.33
N TRP A 68 1.38 9.46 -4.23
CA TRP A 68 1.39 10.06 -2.90
C TRP A 68 2.80 10.09 -2.31
N THR A 69 3.15 11.21 -1.68
CA THR A 69 4.38 11.34 -0.89
C THR A 69 4.04 11.39 0.59
N TYR A 70 4.63 10.48 1.35
CA TYR A 70 4.51 10.42 2.81
C TYR A 70 5.66 11.24 3.43
N GLN A 71 5.36 12.08 4.42
CA GLN A 71 6.34 12.86 5.18
C GLN A 71 6.25 12.55 6.68
#